data_AF-A0A838B6V4-F1
#
_entry.id   AF-A0A838B6V4-F1
#
_cell.length_a   1.000
_cell.length_b   1.000
_cell.length_c   1.000
_cell.angle_alpha   90.00
_cell.angle_beta   90.00
_cell.angle_gamma   90.00
#
_symmetry.space_group_name_H-M   'P 1'
#
loop_
_entity.id
_entity.type
_entity.pdbx_description
1 polymer ?
#
loop_
_entity_poly.entity_id
_entity_poly.type
_entity_poly.pdbx_seq_one_letter_code
_entity_poly.pdbx_strand_id
1 'polypeptide(L)' 'MSNKSQAEAVNHPAHYGGADNPYEAIKVIEAWGLGFCLGNTVKYISRAGKKDAVVQDLKKARWYLDREISNLEKSSG' A
#
# COMPACT_ATOMS: atom_id res chain seq x y z
N MET A 1 -35.62 -27.72 -3.41
CA MET A 1 -34.27 -27.34 -3.87
C MET A 1 -34.39 -26.04 -4.64
N SER A 2 -33.99 -24.92 -4.02
CA SER A 2 -33.95 -23.63 -4.71
C SER A 2 -32.64 -22.95 -4.37
N ASN A 3 -31.72 -23.09 -5.32
CA ASN A 3 -30.44 -22.41 -5.38
C ASN A 3 -30.72 -20.95 -5.79
N LYS A 4 -30.39 -19.97 -4.95
CA LYS A 4 -30.41 -18.54 -5.32
C LYS A 4 -29.20 -17.82 -4.72
N SER A 5 -28.32 -17.42 -5.65
CA SER A 5 -27.53 -16.19 -5.69
C SER A 5 -26.52 -15.89 -4.56
N GLN A 6 -25.33 -16.48 -4.67
CA GLN A 6 -24.08 -15.95 -4.12
C GLN A 6 -23.53 -14.75 -4.96
N ALA A 7 -24.30 -13.68 -5.14
CA ALA A 7 -23.88 -12.60 -6.04
C ALA A 7 -24.23 -11.18 -5.59
N GLU A 8 -24.45 -10.95 -4.28
CA GLU A 8 -24.75 -9.59 -3.79
C GLU A 8 -24.04 -9.31 -2.47
N ALA A 9 -22.75 -8.99 -2.53
CA ALA A 9 -22.05 -8.23 -1.49
C ALA A 9 -20.82 -7.46 -2.02
N VAL A 10 -20.74 -7.22 -3.33
CA VAL A 10 -19.72 -6.32 -3.93
C VAL A 10 -20.43 -5.09 -4.48
N ASN A 11 -21.32 -4.52 -3.67
CA ASN A 11 -21.91 -3.22 -3.97
C ASN A 11 -21.18 -2.17 -3.13
N HIS A 12 -20.50 -1.28 -3.85
CA HIS A 12 -19.58 -0.25 -3.37
C HIS A 12 -20.09 0.42 -2.09
N PRO A 13 -19.42 0.22 -0.94
CA PRO A 13 -19.72 1.04 0.22
C PRO A 13 -19.25 2.47 -0.09
N ALA A 14 -20.22 3.39 -0.11
CA ALA A 14 -19.96 4.79 0.17
C ALA A 14 -19.12 4.88 1.44
N HIS A 15 -18.02 5.62 1.41
CA HIS A 15 -17.40 6.38 2.51
C HIS A 15 -15.94 6.66 2.11
N TYR A 16 -15.76 7.57 1.15
CA TYR A 16 -14.50 8.27 1.00
C TYR A 16 -14.26 9.08 2.28
N GLY A 17 -13.27 8.68 3.07
CA GLY A 17 -12.76 9.47 4.18
C GLY A 17 -13.56 9.35 5.47
N GLY A 18 -13.38 8.22 6.18
CA GLY A 18 -13.61 8.21 7.63
C GLY A 18 -12.57 9.11 8.32
N ALA A 19 -13.01 9.89 9.31
CA ALA A 19 -12.35 11.07 9.87
C ALA A 19 -10.91 10.90 10.43
N ASP A 20 -10.41 9.67 10.56
CA ASP A 20 -9.10 9.37 11.17
C ASP A 20 -8.09 8.68 10.23
N ASN A 21 -8.38 8.57 8.92
CA ASN A 21 -7.50 7.81 8.00
C ASN A 21 -6.76 8.74 7.00
N PRO A 22 -5.50 9.12 7.25
CA PRO A 22 -4.79 10.12 6.45
C PRO A 22 -4.14 9.43 5.25
N TYR A 23 -4.85 9.46 4.12
CA TYR A 23 -4.52 8.79 2.85
C TYR A 23 -4.42 7.27 2.99
N GLU A 24 -5.42 6.57 2.44
CA GLU A 24 -5.30 5.14 2.19
C GLU A 24 -4.09 4.93 1.27
N ALA A 25 -2.94 4.55 1.86
CA ALA A 25 -1.71 4.32 1.12
C ALA A 25 -1.96 3.40 -0.08
N ILE A 26 -2.89 2.45 0.07
CA ILE A 26 -3.34 1.57 -1.01
C ILE A 26 -3.89 2.33 -2.23
N LYS A 27 -4.70 3.39 -2.05
CA LYS A 27 -5.22 4.19 -3.17
C LYS A 27 -4.12 4.92 -3.93
N VAL A 28 -3.11 5.42 -3.23
CA VAL A 28 -1.94 6.06 -3.85
C VAL A 28 -1.09 5.03 -4.60
N ILE A 29 -0.87 3.88 -3.98
CA ILE A 29 -0.11 2.77 -4.57
C ILE A 29 -0.77 2.29 -5.87
N GLU A 30 -2.09 2.13 -5.87
CA GLU A 30 -2.87 1.74 -7.04
C GLU A 30 -2.86 2.84 -8.11
N ALA A 31 -3.13 4.09 -7.73
CA ALA A 31 -3.19 5.21 -8.67
C ALA A 31 -1.85 5.48 -9.38
N TRP A 32 -0.72 5.27 -8.70
CA TRP A 32 0.62 5.47 -9.26
C TRP A 32 1.21 4.18 -9.84
N GLY A 33 0.51 3.05 -9.75
CA GLY A 33 1.02 1.76 -10.21
C GLY A 33 2.31 1.32 -9.50
N LEU A 34 2.46 1.69 -8.22
CA LEU A 34 3.66 1.34 -7.45
C LEU A 34 3.62 -0.16 -7.16
N GLY A 35 4.44 -0.92 -7.86
CA GLY A 35 4.63 -2.35 -7.58
C GLY A 35 5.01 -2.62 -6.12
N PHE A 36 5.17 -3.90 -5.75
CA PHE A 36 5.29 -4.32 -4.36
C PHE A 36 6.33 -3.53 -3.53
N CYS A 37 7.54 -3.31 -4.05
CA CYS A 37 8.60 -2.62 -3.31
C CYS A 37 8.31 -1.13 -3.14
N LEU A 38 8.00 -0.42 -4.22
CA LEU A 38 7.70 1.01 -4.18
C LEU A 38 6.44 1.29 -3.36
N GLY A 39 5.43 0.44 -3.45
CA GLY A 39 4.22 0.60 -2.66
C GLY A 39 4.46 0.41 -1.16
N ASN A 40 5.27 -0.58 -0.76
CA ASN A 40 5.68 -0.71 0.64
C ASN A 40 6.53 0.48 1.11
N THR A 41 7.39 1.02 0.25
CA THR A 41 8.20 2.21 0.55
C THR A 41 7.31 3.39 0.91
N VAL A 42 6.33 3.73 0.06
CA VAL A 42 5.36 4.81 0.31
C VAL A 42 4.51 4.55 1.55
N LYS A 43 4.04 3.31 1.75
CA LYS A 43 3.28 2.91 2.94
C LYS A 43 4.04 3.17 4.25
N TYR A 44 5.32 2.82 4.32
CA TYR A 44 6.09 3.02 5.54
C TYR A 44 6.44 4.50 5.76
N ILE A 45 6.68 5.27 4.70
CA ILE A 45 6.86 6.72 4.79
C ILE A 45 5.58 7.38 5.32
N SER A 46 4.41 7.05 4.78
CA SER A 46 3.14 7.66 5.20
C SER A 46 2.71 7.30 6.62
N ARG A 47 3.24 6.20 7.17
CA ARG A 47 2.97 5.71 8.53
C ARG A 47 3.99 6.16 9.58
N ALA A 48 5.16 6.64 9.18
CA ALA A 48 6.23 6.97 10.11
C ALA A 48 5.76 7.93 11.21
N GLY A 49 5.92 7.53 12.47
CA GLY A 49 5.50 8.32 13.64
C GLY A 49 4.03 8.19 14.05
N LYS A 50 3.23 7.39 13.33
CA LYS A 50 1.82 7.14 13.68
C LYS A 50 1.60 5.82 14.42
N LYS A 51 2.42 4.79 14.14
CA LYS A 51 2.26 3.44 14.72
C LYS A 51 3.52 2.92 15.39
N ASP A 52 4.64 2.94 14.66
CA ASP A 52 5.94 2.52 15.16
C ASP A 52 6.84 3.75 15.34
N ALA A 53 8.03 3.55 15.95
CA ALA A 53 9.04 4.60 16.01
C ALA A 53 9.39 5.11 14.60
N VAL A 54 9.43 6.42 14.41
CA VAL A 54 9.68 7.08 13.11
C VAL A 54 10.88 6.46 12.38
N VAL A 55 12.02 6.33 13.08
CA VAL A 55 13.25 5.77 12.51
C VAL A 55 13.10 4.32 12.07
N GLN A 56 12.30 3.52 12.78
CA GLN A 56 12.05 2.13 12.42
C GLN A 56 11.25 2.03 11.12
N ASP A 57 10.19 2.83 10.97
CA ASP A 57 9.41 2.85 9.74
C ASP A 57 10.22 3.40 8.55
N LEU A 58 11.05 4.42 8.75
CA LEU A 58 11.96 4.91 7.71
C LEU A 58 13.02 3.86 7.30
N LYS A 59 13.54 3.07 8.25
CA LYS A 59 14.43 1.94 7.92
C LYS A 59 13.72 0.87 7.09
N LYS A 60 12.46 0.57 7.38
CA LYS A 60 11.66 -0.36 6.55
C LYS A 60 11.46 0.20 5.14
N ALA A 61 11.11 1.49 5.01
CA ALA A 61 10.96 2.13 3.71
C ALA A 61 12.25 2.04 2.89
N ARG A 62 13.39 2.38 3.49
CA ARG A 62 14.71 2.25 2.86
C ARG A 62 14.97 0.84 2.36
N TRP A 63 14.69 -0.19 3.16
CA TRP A 63 14.93 -1.57 2.75
C TRP A 63 14.18 -1.96 1.47
N TYR A 64 12.91 -1.55 1.34
CA TYR A 64 12.14 -1.82 0.13
C TYR A 64 12.63 -1.02 -1.07
N LEU A 65 13.06 0.23 -0.86
CA LEU A 65 13.63 1.06 -1.92
C LEU A 65 14.96 0.49 -2.43
N ASP A 66 15.88 0.15 -1.53
CA ASP A 66 17.18 -0.46 -1.84
C ASP A 66 16.98 -1.77 -2.62
N ARG A 67 15.96 -2.56 -2.27
CA ARG A 67 15.61 -3.80 -2.99
C ARG A 67 15.10 -3.54 -4.41
N GLU A 68 14.26 -2.54 -4.61
CA GLU A 68 13.78 -2.19 -5.96
C GLU A 68 14.92 -1.71 -6.84
N ILE A 69 15.80 -0.86 -6.31
CA ILE A 69 17.01 -0.40 -7.00
C ILE A 69 17.85 -1.60 -7.43
N SER A 70 18.14 -2.53 -6.51
CA SER A 70 18.94 -3.73 -6.84
C SER A 70 18.28 -4.63 -7.89
N ASN A 71 16.94 -4.75 -7.90
CA ASN A 71 16.23 -5.50 -8.93
C ASN A 71 16.40 -4.84 -10.30
N LEU A 72 16.23 -3.51 -10.39
CA LEU A 72 16.37 -2.76 -11.64
C LEU A 72 17.80 -2.78 -12.18
N GLU A 73 18.80 -2.69 -11.30
CA GLU A 73 20.22 -2.82 -11.67
C GLU A 73 20.53 -4.21 -12.24
N LYS A 74 19.97 -5.28 -11.65
CA LYS A 74 20.15 -6.66 -12.15
C LYS A 74 19.42 -6.91 -13.47
N SER A 75 18.27 -6.29 -13.68
CA SER A 75 17.53 -6.44 -14.94
C SER A 75 18.12 -5.62 -16.09
N SER A 76 19.01 -4.68 -15.78
CA SER A 76 19.69 -3.82 -16.77
C SER A 76 21.08 -4.32 -17.17
N GLY A 77 21.56 -5.43 -16.59
CA GLY A 77 22.83 -6.09 -16.93
C GLY A 77 22.61 -7.44 -17.57
#